data_AF-A0A4P9Z9A9-F1
#
_entry.id   AF-A0A4P9Z9A9-F1
#
_cell.length_a   1.000
_cell.length_b   1.000
_cell.length_c   1.000
_cell.angle_alpha   90.00
_cell.angle_beta   90.00
_cell.angle_gamma   90.00
#
_symmetry.space_group_name_H-M   'P 1'
#
loop_
_entity.id
_entity.type
_entity.pdbx_description
1 polymer ?
#
loop_
_entity_poly.entity_id
_entity_poly.type
_entity_poly.pdbx_seq_one_letter_code
_entity_poly.pdbx_strand_id
1 'polypeptide(L)'
;VSPDEFEKTYKKDFEKNLFILRKQASHTIGLDNWFYICSLSSKTIVYKGQLAPNQVYAYYYDLLNADYEAHFALVHSRFSTNTFPSWDRAQPLRIAAHNGEINTLRGNKNWMRAKEGVMESQLFGDELEKLFPIIEEGGSDSAAFDNVLELLVINGVLSLPEAVMLMIPEAWQNDYHIDMKKKAFY
;
A
#
# COMPACT_ATOMS: atom_id res chain seq x y z
N VAL A 1 19.27 7.12 20.45
CA VAL A 1 18.52 5.86 20.28
C VAL A 1 19.40 4.92 19.48
N SER A 2 19.76 3.76 20.02
CA SER A 2 20.49 2.75 19.22
C SER A 2 19.57 2.13 18.16
N PRO A 3 20.10 1.49 17.09
CA PRO A 3 19.26 0.81 16.10
C PRO A 3 18.30 -0.21 16.74
N ASP A 4 18.79 -1.00 17.71
CA ASP A 4 17.97 -1.99 18.42
C ASP A 4 16.87 -1.37 19.29
N GLU A 5 17.18 -0.25 19.94
CA GLU A 5 16.22 0.51 20.74
C GLU A 5 15.14 1.15 19.85
N PHE A 6 15.54 1.67 18.68
CA PHE A 6 14.60 2.17 17.69
C PHE A 6 13.65 1.07 17.23
N GLU A 7 14.20 -0.08 16.84
CA GLU A 7 13.45 -1.22 16.33
C GLU A 7 12.40 -1.72 17.34
N LYS A 8 12.79 -1.86 18.61
CA LYS A 8 11.93 -2.44 19.65
C LYS A 8 10.91 -1.47 20.20
N THR A 9 11.26 -0.19 20.32
CA THR A 9 10.47 0.77 21.10
C THR A 9 9.76 1.80 20.24
N TYR A 10 10.41 2.31 19.20
CA TYR A 10 9.94 3.51 18.49
C TYR A 10 9.38 3.23 17.11
N LYS A 11 9.82 2.16 16.46
CA LYS A 11 9.55 1.90 15.06
C LYS A 11 8.07 1.80 14.72
N LYS A 12 7.29 1.12 15.57
CA LYS A 12 5.84 0.95 15.33
C LYS A 12 5.12 2.30 15.31
N ASP A 13 5.38 3.15 16.30
CA ASP A 13 4.79 4.49 16.35
C ASP A 13 5.36 5.42 15.27
N PHE A 14 6.63 5.26 14.91
CA PHE A 14 7.23 6.02 13.82
C PHE A 14 6.54 5.73 12.48
N GLU A 15 6.38 4.46 12.11
CA GLU A 15 5.67 4.07 10.88
C GLU A 15 4.19 4.51 10.92
N LYS A 16 3.52 4.36 12.07
CA LYS A 16 2.15 4.85 12.27
C LYS A 16 2.04 6.36 11.98
N ASN A 17 2.95 7.15 12.54
CA ASN A 17 2.94 8.60 12.39
C ASN A 17 3.27 9.02 10.94
N LEU A 18 4.20 8.35 10.27
CA LEU A 18 4.49 8.58 8.85
C LEU A 18 3.28 8.24 7.97
N PHE A 19 2.56 7.17 8.28
CA PHE A 19 1.34 6.79 7.58
C PHE A 19 0.22 7.83 7.74
N ILE A 20 -0.05 8.27 8.98
CA ILE A 20 -1.02 9.33 9.27
C ILE A 20 -0.63 10.61 8.52
N LEU A 21 0.63 11.03 8.62
CA LEU A 21 1.15 12.22 7.95
C LEU A 21 0.94 12.14 6.44
N ARG A 22 1.29 11.00 5.82
CA ARG A 22 1.12 10.81 4.38
C ARG A 22 -0.36 10.87 3.99
N LYS A 23 -1.25 10.19 4.73
CA LYS A 23 -2.70 10.23 4.48
C LYS A 23 -3.27 11.64 4.61
N GLN A 24 -2.90 12.37 5.66
CA GLN A 24 -3.33 13.75 5.85
C GLN A 24 -2.80 14.67 4.76
N ALA A 25 -1.54 14.53 4.34
CA ALA A 25 -0.97 15.31 3.24
C ALA A 25 -1.67 15.00 1.91
N SER A 26 -1.92 13.72 1.60
CA SER A 26 -2.69 13.30 0.43
C SER A 26 -4.10 13.91 0.43
N HIS A 27 -4.81 13.92 1.56
CA HIS A 27 -6.17 14.45 1.63
C HIS A 27 -6.22 15.98 1.58
N THR A 28 -5.22 16.65 2.16
CA THR A 28 -5.21 18.12 2.27
C THR A 28 -4.71 18.78 0.99
N ILE A 29 -3.67 18.23 0.36
CA ILE A 29 -3.02 18.81 -0.82
C ILE A 29 -3.58 18.16 -2.09
N GLY A 30 -3.56 16.83 -2.16
CA GLY A 30 -4.19 16.08 -3.24
C GLY A 30 -3.51 16.17 -4.61
N LEU A 31 -3.96 15.28 -5.51
CA LEU A 31 -3.44 15.16 -6.88
C LEU A 31 -3.79 16.37 -7.75
N ASP A 32 -4.87 17.07 -7.45
CA ASP A 32 -5.30 18.27 -8.19
C ASP A 32 -4.25 19.41 -8.09
N ASN A 33 -3.42 19.38 -7.04
CA ASN A 33 -2.27 20.27 -6.84
C ASN A 33 -0.94 19.64 -7.27
N TRP A 34 -0.97 18.59 -8.11
CA TRP A 34 0.20 17.80 -8.55
C TRP A 34 1.05 17.25 -7.41
N PHE A 35 0.42 16.95 -6.27
CA PHE A 35 1.11 16.42 -5.10
C PHE A 35 0.89 14.93 -4.94
N TYR A 36 1.97 14.16 -4.84
CA TYR A 36 1.92 12.73 -4.60
C TYR A 36 3.16 12.23 -3.85
N ILE A 37 2.92 11.49 -2.77
CA ILE A 37 3.98 10.82 -2.03
C ILE A 37 4.05 9.35 -2.46
N CYS A 38 5.15 8.98 -3.13
CA CYS A 38 5.40 7.61 -3.59
C CYS A 38 5.53 6.63 -2.43
N SER A 39 6.33 6.99 -1.44
CA SER A 39 6.59 6.22 -0.23
C SER A 39 7.00 7.18 0.89
N LEU A 40 6.60 6.89 2.12
CA LEU A 40 7.08 7.59 3.32
C LEU A 40 7.16 6.57 4.46
N SER A 41 8.32 5.94 4.59
CA SER A 41 8.59 4.84 5.53
C SER A 41 10.08 4.80 5.87
N SER A 42 10.43 4.24 7.03
CA SER A 42 11.81 3.91 7.38
C SER A 42 12.35 2.64 6.71
N LYS A 43 11.47 1.84 6.09
CA LYS A 43 11.84 0.53 5.49
C LYS A 43 11.81 0.51 3.97
N THR A 44 10.92 1.30 3.38
CA THR A 44 10.57 1.19 1.96
C THR A 44 10.71 2.53 1.28
N ILE A 45 11.44 2.55 0.18
CA ILE A 45 11.53 3.68 -0.73
C ILE A 45 11.13 3.23 -2.14
N VAL A 46 10.33 4.06 -2.83
CA VAL A 46 9.80 3.75 -4.15
C VAL A 46 10.35 4.74 -5.18
N TYR A 47 11.15 4.20 -6.11
CA TYR A 47 11.58 4.90 -7.32
C TYR A 47 10.65 4.50 -8.47
N LYS A 48 9.85 5.44 -8.97
CA LYS A 48 8.89 5.18 -10.05
C LYS A 48 8.65 6.42 -10.91
N GLY A 49 8.33 6.19 -12.18
CA GLY A 49 8.02 7.28 -13.09
C GLY A 49 7.49 6.80 -14.43
N GLN A 50 7.30 7.75 -15.34
CA GLN A 50 6.87 7.49 -16.72
C GLN A 50 8.08 7.13 -17.58
N LEU A 51 8.68 5.98 -17.30
CA LEU A 51 9.93 5.56 -17.91
C LEU A 51 9.75 4.18 -18.56
N ALA A 52 10.43 3.96 -19.68
CA ALA A 52 10.67 2.60 -20.14
C ALA A 52 11.60 1.88 -19.12
N PRO A 53 11.48 0.56 -18.93
CA PRO A 53 12.27 -0.15 -17.92
C PRO A 53 13.79 0.06 -18.04
N ASN A 54 14.32 0.18 -19.26
CA ASN A 54 15.74 0.43 -19.51
C ASN A 54 16.21 1.85 -19.15
N GLN A 55 15.29 2.80 -18.94
CA GLN A 55 15.61 4.18 -18.60
C GLN A 55 15.73 4.42 -17.08
N VAL A 56 15.26 3.48 -16.24
CA VAL A 56 15.20 3.65 -14.78
C VAL A 56 16.57 4.02 -14.20
N TYR A 57 17.62 3.28 -14.54
CA TYR A 57 18.98 3.54 -14.05
C TYR A 57 19.62 4.82 -14.61
N ALA A 58 19.19 5.26 -15.80
CA ALA A 58 19.67 6.50 -16.39
C ALA A 58 18.95 7.74 -15.80
N TYR A 59 17.76 7.55 -15.23
CA TYR A 59 16.97 8.61 -14.63
C TYR A 59 17.23 8.76 -13.12
N TYR A 60 17.36 7.63 -12.41
CA TYR A 60 17.64 7.59 -10.97
C TYR A 60 19.06 7.09 -10.70
N TYR A 61 20.02 8.02 -10.70
CA TYR A 61 21.43 7.69 -10.46
C TYR A 61 21.70 7.12 -9.07
N ASP A 62 20.82 7.37 -8.08
CA ASP A 62 20.92 6.78 -6.75
C ASP A 62 20.92 5.24 -6.81
N LEU A 63 20.18 4.66 -7.76
CA LEU A 63 20.11 3.20 -7.95
C LEU A 63 21.39 2.58 -8.54
N LEU A 64 22.32 3.42 -9.03
CA LEU A 64 23.63 3.00 -9.51
C LEU A 64 24.72 3.22 -8.47
N ASN A 65 24.39 3.84 -7.33
CA ASN A 65 25.34 4.08 -6.26
C ASN A 65 25.69 2.74 -5.57
N ALA A 66 26.98 2.49 -5.35
CA ALA A 66 27.46 1.30 -4.66
C ALA A 66 26.99 1.22 -3.20
N ASP A 67 26.69 2.36 -2.57
CA ASP A 67 26.14 2.42 -1.21
C ASP A 67 24.63 2.13 -1.16
N TYR A 68 23.96 2.04 -2.32
CA TYR A 68 22.53 1.72 -2.38
C TYR A 68 22.34 0.21 -2.26
N GLU A 69 22.10 -0.26 -1.05
CA GLU A 69 21.86 -1.67 -0.74
C GLU A 69 20.41 -1.93 -0.34
N ALA A 70 19.85 -3.06 -0.79
CA ALA A 70 18.52 -3.51 -0.41
C ALA A 70 18.49 -5.02 -0.24
N HIS A 71 17.77 -5.50 0.78
CA HIS A 71 17.57 -6.94 0.98
C HIS A 71 16.56 -7.54 -0.01
N PHE A 72 15.64 -6.72 -0.50
CA PHE A 72 14.56 -7.11 -1.39
C PHE A 72 14.23 -5.96 -2.35
N ALA A 73 13.89 -6.31 -3.60
CA ALA A 73 13.44 -5.36 -4.60
C ALA A 73 12.17 -5.87 -5.29
N LEU A 74 11.21 -4.98 -5.47
CA LEU A 74 9.99 -5.21 -6.25
C LEU A 74 10.00 -4.29 -7.47
N VAL A 75 9.82 -4.85 -8.65
CA VAL A 75 9.81 -4.10 -9.91
C VAL A 75 8.48 -4.30 -10.63
N HIS A 76 8.03 -3.26 -11.34
CA HIS A 76 6.81 -3.33 -12.11
C HIS A 76 6.92 -2.51 -13.38
N SER A 77 6.40 -3.06 -14.48
CA SER A 77 6.19 -2.34 -15.74
C SER A 77 4.71 -2.38 -16.08
N ARG A 78 4.12 -1.20 -16.29
CA ARG A 78 2.68 -1.07 -16.53
C ARG A 78 2.40 -0.89 -18.02
N PHE A 79 1.51 -1.72 -18.56
CA PHE A 79 0.88 -1.45 -19.85
C PHE A 79 -0.45 -0.72 -19.61
N SER A 80 -0.55 0.54 -20.05
CA SER A 80 -1.74 1.38 -19.84
C SER A 80 -2.59 1.39 -21.10
N THR A 81 -3.90 1.16 -20.95
CA THR A 81 -4.88 1.39 -22.02
C THR A 81 -5.25 2.88 -22.18
N ASN A 82 -4.74 3.76 -21.31
CA ASN A 82 -4.93 5.20 -21.39
C ASN A 82 -3.80 5.89 -22.15
N THR A 83 -4.15 6.90 -22.95
CA THR A 83 -3.20 7.72 -23.75
C THR A 83 -2.56 8.88 -22.96
N PHE A 84 -3.15 9.31 -21.85
CA PHE A 84 -2.56 10.35 -20.99
C PHE A 84 -1.70 9.71 -19.89
N PRO A 85 -0.39 9.98 -19.87
CA PRO A 85 0.48 9.37 -18.89
C PRO A 85 0.33 10.07 -17.54
N SER A 86 0.34 9.30 -16.45
CA SER A 86 0.20 9.77 -15.06
C SER A 86 1.32 9.19 -14.19
N TRP A 87 2.09 10.06 -13.52
CA TRP A 87 3.26 9.66 -12.72
C TRP A 87 2.85 8.90 -11.45
N ASP A 88 1.81 9.38 -10.79
CA ASP A 88 1.20 8.80 -9.59
C ASP A 88 0.73 7.35 -9.82
N ARG A 89 0.26 7.04 -11.04
CA ARG A 89 -0.23 5.70 -11.43
C ARG A 89 0.86 4.70 -11.82
N ALA A 90 2.11 5.13 -11.92
CA ALA A 90 3.22 4.19 -12.04
C ALA A 90 3.27 3.31 -10.78
N GLN A 91 3.78 2.09 -10.92
CA GLN A 91 3.97 1.15 -9.82
C GLN A 91 5.46 0.74 -9.76
N PRO A 92 5.98 0.23 -8.62
CA PRO A 92 5.28 -0.23 -7.42
C PRO A 92 4.49 0.84 -6.66
N LEU A 93 3.47 0.41 -5.92
CA LEU A 93 2.78 1.22 -4.91
C LEU A 93 3.52 1.11 -3.56
N ARG A 94 2.86 1.39 -2.43
CA ARG A 94 3.54 1.46 -1.13
C ARG A 94 3.87 0.06 -0.60
N ILE A 95 2.99 -0.91 -0.87
CA ILE A 95 3.16 -2.32 -0.50
C ILE A 95 3.10 -3.23 -1.73
N ALA A 96 2.22 -2.95 -2.68
CA ALA A 96 1.90 -3.87 -3.78
C ALA A 96 2.42 -3.41 -5.16
N ALA A 97 2.72 -4.39 -6.00
CA ALA A 97 2.76 -4.25 -7.45
C ALA A 97 1.75 -5.22 -8.05
N HIS A 98 0.83 -4.72 -8.86
CA HIS A 98 -0.33 -5.45 -9.34
C HIS A 98 -0.36 -5.48 -10.86
N ASN A 99 -0.33 -6.71 -11.39
CA ASN A 99 -0.56 -7.00 -12.79
C ASN A 99 -1.93 -7.67 -12.93
N GLY A 100 -2.89 -6.93 -13.47
CA GLY A 100 -4.27 -7.37 -13.63
C GLY A 100 -5.24 -6.19 -13.55
N GLU A 101 -6.52 -6.52 -13.44
CA GLU A 101 -7.60 -5.56 -13.27
C GLU A 101 -8.59 -6.08 -12.20
N ILE A 102 -8.91 -5.23 -11.22
CA ILE A 102 -9.88 -5.58 -10.18
C ILE A 102 -11.28 -5.20 -10.64
N ASN A 103 -11.98 -6.17 -11.21
CA ASN A 103 -13.32 -5.98 -11.80
C ASN A 103 -14.42 -5.63 -10.78
N THR A 104 -14.18 -5.85 -9.48
CA THR A 104 -15.14 -5.58 -8.39
C THR A 104 -14.91 -4.24 -7.69
N LEU A 105 -14.06 -3.37 -8.24
CA LEU A 105 -13.58 -2.14 -7.60
C LEU A 105 -14.68 -1.28 -6.98
N ARG A 106 -15.75 -0.97 -7.73
CA ARG A 106 -16.82 -0.09 -7.24
C ARG A 106 -17.50 -0.65 -5.98
N GLY A 107 -17.76 -1.95 -5.96
CA GLY A 107 -18.32 -2.64 -4.80
C GLY A 107 -17.36 -2.57 -3.62
N ASN A 108 -16.08 -2.88 -3.84
CA ASN A 108 -15.06 -2.87 -2.80
C ASN A 108 -14.88 -1.46 -2.18
N LYS A 109 -14.87 -0.40 -3.00
CA LYS A 109 -14.80 0.99 -2.53
C LYS A 109 -15.99 1.34 -1.64
N ASN A 110 -17.20 0.98 -2.06
CA ASN A 110 -18.41 1.25 -1.30
C ASN A 110 -18.43 0.49 0.03
N TRP A 111 -18.03 -0.78 0.03
CA TRP A 111 -17.93 -1.59 1.25
C TRP A 111 -16.89 -1.04 2.22
N MET A 112 -15.73 -0.60 1.72
CA MET A 112 -14.72 0.03 2.57
C MET A 112 -15.26 1.32 3.18
N ARG A 113 -15.88 2.19 2.38
CA ARG A 113 -16.49 3.44 2.87
C ARG A 113 -17.59 3.21 3.91
N ALA A 114 -18.41 2.17 3.75
CA ALA A 114 -19.42 1.80 4.74
C ALA A 114 -18.80 1.29 6.06
N LYS A 115 -17.64 0.61 5.98
CA LYS A 115 -16.93 0.12 7.17
C LYS A 115 -16.22 1.21 7.95
N GLU A 116 -15.86 2.33 7.33
CA GLU A 116 -15.16 3.44 8.01
C GLU A 116 -15.89 3.94 9.26
N GLY A 117 -17.23 4.00 9.23
CA GLY A 117 -18.03 4.49 10.37
C GLY A 117 -18.15 3.53 11.56
N VAL A 118 -17.68 2.28 11.44
CA VAL A 118 -17.72 1.26 12.50
C VAL A 118 -16.35 0.65 12.76
N MET A 119 -15.30 1.20 12.15
CA MET A 119 -13.96 0.68 12.28
C MET A 119 -13.36 1.15 13.60
N GLU A 120 -12.70 0.22 14.30
CA GLU A 120 -11.97 0.50 15.52
C GLU A 120 -10.56 -0.07 15.41
N SER A 121 -9.59 0.63 15.99
CA SER A 121 -8.20 0.18 16.04
C SER A 121 -7.57 0.56 17.37
N GLN A 122 -6.97 -0.43 18.04
CA GLN A 122 -6.17 -0.17 19.24
C GLN A 122 -4.90 0.63 18.93
N LEU A 123 -4.36 0.49 17.71
CA LEU A 123 -3.12 1.19 17.32
C LEU A 123 -3.38 2.67 17.03
N PHE A 124 -4.44 2.94 16.27
CA PHE A 124 -4.77 4.31 15.84
C PHE A 124 -5.64 5.05 16.86
N GLY A 125 -6.46 4.35 17.64
CA GLY A 125 -7.38 4.97 18.59
C GLY A 125 -8.19 6.09 17.92
N ASP A 126 -8.25 7.24 18.59
CA ASP A 126 -8.97 8.44 18.12
C ASP A 126 -8.34 9.04 16.84
N GLU A 127 -7.10 8.69 16.49
CA GLU A 127 -6.45 9.17 15.26
C GLU A 127 -6.91 8.42 14.01
N LEU A 128 -7.70 7.35 14.16
CA LEU A 128 -8.23 6.57 13.03
C LEU A 128 -9.04 7.45 12.07
N GLU A 129 -9.79 8.42 12.58
CA GLU A 129 -10.59 9.34 11.75
C GLU A 129 -9.73 10.18 10.81
N LYS A 130 -8.47 10.46 11.18
CA LYS A 130 -7.52 11.18 10.31
C LYS A 130 -7.16 10.38 9.05
N LEU A 131 -7.41 9.08 9.03
CA LEU A 131 -7.11 8.23 7.89
C LEU A 131 -8.21 8.26 6.82
N PHE A 132 -9.38 8.82 7.12
CA PHE A 132 -10.53 8.79 6.20
C PHE A 132 -10.48 9.88 5.13
N PRO A 133 -10.92 9.59 3.88
CA PRO A 133 -11.28 8.26 3.37
C PRO A 133 -10.05 7.33 3.28
N ILE A 134 -10.21 6.04 3.61
CA ILE A 134 -9.10 5.07 3.53
C ILE A 134 -8.63 4.92 2.09
N ILE A 135 -9.56 4.70 1.17
CA ILE A 135 -9.28 4.66 -0.27
C ILE A 135 -9.27 6.09 -0.79
N GLU A 136 -8.10 6.54 -1.25
CA GLU A 136 -7.93 7.86 -1.84
C GLU A 136 -8.76 8.01 -3.14
N GLU A 137 -9.26 9.22 -3.41
CA GLU A 137 -10.00 9.51 -4.64
C GLU A 137 -9.05 9.63 -5.85
N GLY A 138 -9.57 9.38 -7.06
CA GLY A 138 -8.80 9.51 -8.32
C GLY A 138 -7.75 8.42 -8.61
N GLY A 139 -7.43 7.57 -7.63
CA GLY A 139 -6.49 6.45 -7.78
C GLY A 139 -6.98 5.30 -8.68
N SER A 140 -6.03 4.48 -9.14
CA SER A 140 -6.33 3.24 -9.87
C SER A 140 -6.97 2.17 -8.96
N ASP A 141 -7.48 1.11 -9.58
CA ASP A 141 -7.93 -0.09 -8.88
C ASP A 141 -6.87 -0.69 -7.94
N SER A 142 -5.63 -0.73 -8.43
CA SER A 142 -4.45 -1.20 -7.73
C SER A 142 -4.10 -0.29 -6.56
N ALA A 143 -4.24 1.04 -6.72
CA ALA A 143 -4.03 2.01 -5.66
C ALA A 143 -5.08 1.86 -4.55
N ALA A 144 -6.34 1.62 -4.91
CA ALA A 144 -7.40 1.36 -3.94
C ALA A 144 -7.13 0.08 -3.14
N PHE A 145 -6.64 -0.97 -3.79
CA PHE A 145 -6.19 -2.19 -3.12
C PHE A 145 -5.03 -1.91 -2.16
N ASP A 146 -3.97 -1.24 -2.62
CA ASP A 146 -2.78 -0.92 -1.81
C ASP A 146 -3.13 -0.07 -0.58
N ASN A 147 -4.05 0.89 -0.69
CA ASN A 147 -4.50 1.70 0.46
C ASN A 147 -5.11 0.85 1.58
N VAL A 148 -5.95 -0.13 1.24
CA VAL A 148 -6.58 -1.01 2.23
C VAL A 148 -5.55 -2.01 2.77
N LEU A 149 -4.70 -2.57 1.91
CA LEU A 149 -3.64 -3.48 2.33
C LEU A 149 -2.69 -2.81 3.32
N GLU A 150 -2.29 -1.57 3.05
CA GLU A 150 -1.41 -0.79 3.90
C GLU A 150 -2.03 -0.48 5.26
N LEU A 151 -3.32 -0.13 5.31
CA LEU A 151 -4.04 0.01 6.57
C LEU A 151 -3.99 -1.29 7.38
N LEU A 152 -4.29 -2.44 6.78
CA LEU A 152 -4.31 -3.73 7.47
C LEU A 152 -2.93 -4.11 8.03
N VAL A 153 -1.87 -3.89 7.24
CA VAL A 153 -0.49 -4.21 7.62
C VAL A 153 0.03 -3.28 8.71
N ILE A 154 -0.21 -1.98 8.60
CA ILE A 154 0.25 -1.00 9.60
C ILE A 154 -0.51 -1.16 10.92
N ASN A 155 -1.82 -1.42 10.85
CA ASN A 155 -2.63 -1.74 12.02
C ASN A 155 -2.02 -2.92 12.81
N GLY A 156 -1.41 -3.87 12.11
CA GLY A 156 -0.60 -4.94 12.70
C GLY A 156 -1.41 -6.05 13.37
N VAL A 157 -2.75 -6.04 13.22
CA VAL A 157 -3.63 -7.14 13.65
C VAL A 157 -3.49 -8.34 12.71
N LEU A 158 -3.20 -8.09 11.43
CA LEU A 158 -2.92 -9.11 10.42
C LEU A 158 -1.48 -8.95 9.94
N SER A 159 -0.80 -10.07 9.71
CA SER A 159 0.42 -10.10 8.91
C SER A 159 0.11 -9.81 7.44
N LEU A 160 1.14 -9.47 6.65
CA LEU A 160 0.99 -9.24 5.21
C LEU A 160 0.33 -10.44 4.49
N PRO A 161 0.74 -11.70 4.71
CA PRO A 161 0.07 -12.86 4.10
C PRO A 161 -1.41 -12.95 4.49
N GLU A 162 -1.75 -12.76 5.77
CA GLU A 162 -3.14 -12.82 6.24
C GLU A 162 -3.99 -11.69 5.65
N ALA A 163 -3.44 -10.48 5.54
CA ALA A 163 -4.13 -9.36 4.91
C ALA A 163 -4.40 -9.63 3.42
N VAL A 164 -3.44 -10.22 2.69
CA VAL A 164 -3.64 -10.63 1.29
C VAL A 164 -4.69 -11.74 1.19
N MET A 165 -4.66 -12.76 2.07
CA MET A 165 -5.66 -13.83 2.10
C MET A 165 -7.06 -13.29 2.39
N LEU A 166 -7.19 -12.28 3.24
CA LEU A 166 -8.47 -11.63 3.52
C LEU A 166 -9.01 -10.85 2.31
N MET A 167 -8.13 -10.14 1.60
CA MET A 167 -8.52 -9.27 0.49
C MET A 167 -8.69 -10.01 -0.85
N ILE A 168 -7.92 -11.09 -1.05
CA ILE A 168 -7.97 -11.96 -2.23
C ILE A 168 -8.06 -13.42 -1.75
N PRO A 169 -9.22 -13.83 -1.20
CA PRO A 169 -9.38 -15.19 -0.73
C PRO A 169 -9.36 -16.17 -1.90
N GLU A 170 -8.73 -17.32 -1.70
CA GLU A 170 -8.82 -18.41 -2.67
C GLU A 170 -10.23 -19.02 -2.68
N ALA A 171 -10.61 -19.72 -3.74
CA ALA A 171 -11.90 -20.41 -3.82
C ALA A 171 -11.86 -21.69 -2.94
N TRP A 172 -12.27 -21.58 -1.68
CA TRP A 172 -12.09 -22.64 -0.67
C TRP A 172 -13.34 -23.49 -0.38
N GLN A 173 -14.55 -23.03 -0.74
CA GLN A 173 -15.80 -23.62 -0.24
C GLN A 173 -15.97 -25.11 -0.57
N ASN A 174 -15.48 -25.54 -1.73
CA ASN A 174 -15.60 -26.93 -2.22
C ASN A 174 -14.27 -27.68 -2.24
N ASP A 175 -13.24 -27.15 -1.58
CA ASP A 175 -11.98 -27.85 -1.43
C ASP A 175 -12.08 -28.83 -0.25
N TYR A 176 -12.07 -30.12 -0.55
CA TYR A 176 -12.08 -31.20 0.46
C TYR A 176 -10.70 -31.49 1.05
N HIS A 177 -9.64 -30.94 0.45
CA HIS A 177 -8.25 -31.13 0.86
C HIS A 177 -7.66 -29.92 1.58
N ILE A 178 -8.41 -28.83 1.71
CA ILE A 178 -7.97 -27.65 2.44
C ILE A 178 -7.65 -27.99 3.90
N ASP A 179 -6.54 -27.46 4.39
CA ASP A 179 -6.19 -27.54 5.80
C ASP A 179 -7.28 -26.88 6.66
N MET A 180 -7.66 -27.54 7.76
CA MET A 180 -8.76 -27.10 8.61
C MET A 180 -8.51 -25.74 9.27
N LYS A 181 -7.25 -25.38 9.56
CA LYS A 181 -6.92 -24.06 10.12
C LYS A 181 -7.06 -22.98 9.06
N LYS A 182 -6.62 -23.26 7.83
CA LYS A 182 -6.80 -22.35 6.69
C LYS A 182 -8.28 -22.12 6.39
N LYS A 183 -9.09 -23.19 6.42
CA LYS A 183 -10.55 -23.09 6.26
C LYS A 183 -11.22 -22.29 7.38
N ALA A 184 -10.74 -22.41 8.62
CA ALA A 184 -11.26 -21.65 9.76
C ALA A 184 -10.84 -20.18 9.76
N PHE A 185 -9.75 -19.83 9.05
CA PHE A 185 -9.32 -18.46 8.85
C PHE A 185 -10.25 -17.71 7.88
N TYR A 186 -10.72 -18.37 6.82
CA TYR A 186 -11.67 -17.80 5.86
C TYR A 186 -13.12 -17.80 6.36
#